data_AF-A0A1B6JWE2-F1
#
_entry.id   AF-A0A1B6JWE2-F1
#
_cell.length_a   1.000
_cell.length_b   1.000
_cell.length_c   1.000
_cell.angle_alpha   90.00
_cell.angle_beta   90.00
_cell.angle_gamma   90.00
#
_symmetry.space_group_name_H-M   'P 1'
#
loop_
_entity.id
_entity.type
_entity.pdbx_description
1 polymer ?
#
loop_
_entity_poly.entity_id
_entity_poly.type
_entity_poly.pdbx_seq_one_letter_code
_entity_poly.pdbx_strand_id
1 'polypeptide(L)'
;FSAVLRASSVFTDSFLQLSAVLTSYNLGKELSRHGDVAWRNRLLARIIRLTPALFAVVLFYAYVMEHVGSGPQWTSSITVNADLCKANMWKNVLYIQNFFLFEDMCAPHTHQLALDMQLFLMAPAVVYCLHYWPMLTVSVLGISHLAVSGLRYYTHLNYHLSDF
;
A
#
# COMPACT_ATOMS: atom_id res chain seq x y z
N PHE A 1 8.46 -15.22 -15.26
CA PHE A 1 8.55 -14.12 -14.27
C PHE A 1 7.36 -13.16 -14.37
N SER A 2 7.01 -12.66 -15.56
CA SER A 2 5.86 -11.76 -15.81
C SER A 2 4.51 -12.28 -15.27
N ALA A 3 4.18 -13.57 -15.45
CA ALA A 3 2.93 -14.15 -14.93
C ALA A 3 2.83 -14.15 -13.39
N VAL A 4 3.94 -14.39 -12.69
CA VAL A 4 3.98 -14.39 -11.21
C VAL A 4 3.79 -12.98 -10.66
N LEU A 5 4.46 -11.98 -11.27
CA LEU A 5 4.30 -10.58 -10.88
C LEU A 5 2.86 -10.08 -11.09
N ARG A 6 2.24 -10.44 -12.23
CA ARG A 6 0.83 -10.11 -12.52
C ARG A 6 -0.12 -10.78 -11.52
N ALA A 7 0.15 -12.02 -11.13
CA ALA A 7 -0.66 -12.69 -10.11
C ALA A 7 -0.53 -11.97 -8.75
N SER A 8 0.69 -11.63 -8.33
CA SER A 8 0.94 -10.92 -7.07
C SER A 8 0.25 -9.55 -7.01
N SER A 9 0.21 -8.79 -8.11
CA SER A 9 -0.51 -7.51 -8.13
C SER A 9 -2.02 -7.68 -7.97
N VAL A 10 -2.62 -8.68 -8.63
CA VAL A 10 -4.07 -8.95 -8.53
C VAL A 10 -4.48 -9.33 -7.10
N PHE A 11 -3.67 -10.15 -6.42
CA PHE A 11 -3.93 -10.51 -5.02
C PHE A 11 -3.84 -9.30 -4.08
N THR A 12 -2.83 -8.46 -4.30
CA THR A 12 -2.59 -7.24 -3.54
C THR A 12 -3.79 -6.29 -3.68
N ASP A 13 -4.26 -6.06 -4.91
CA ASP A 13 -5.42 -5.22 -5.20
C ASP A 13 -6.71 -5.77 -4.58
N SER A 14 -6.93 -7.09 -4.67
CA SER A 14 -8.12 -7.73 -4.09
C SER A 14 -8.15 -7.60 -2.57
N PHE A 15 -7.01 -7.79 -1.90
CA PHE A 15 -6.91 -7.64 -0.44
C PHE A 15 -7.14 -6.19 0.01
N LEU A 16 -6.63 -5.21 -0.74
CA LEU A 16 -6.92 -3.79 -0.51
C LEU A 16 -8.41 -3.49 -0.63
N GLN A 17 -9.07 -3.99 -1.67
CA GLN A 17 -10.50 -3.78 -1.90
C GLN A 17 -11.33 -4.34 -0.75
N LEU A 18 -11.08 -5.58 -0.33
CA LEU A 18 -11.76 -6.19 0.80
C LEU A 18 -11.56 -5.39 2.09
N SER A 19 -10.33 -4.97 2.36
CA SER A 19 -9.99 -4.15 3.53
C SER A 19 -10.70 -2.79 3.51
N ALA A 20 -10.79 -2.15 2.34
CA ALA A 20 -11.46 -0.86 2.15
C ALA A 20 -12.99 -0.97 2.33
N VAL A 21 -13.62 -2.00 1.74
CA VAL A 21 -15.07 -2.25 1.89
C VAL A 21 -15.42 -2.52 3.35
N LEU A 22 -14.65 -3.40 4.01
CA LEU A 22 -14.86 -3.72 5.42
C LEU A 22 -14.69 -2.50 6.32
N THR A 23 -13.66 -1.70 6.07
CA THR A 23 -13.41 -0.46 6.81
C THR A 23 -14.58 0.51 6.62
N SER A 24 -14.99 0.77 5.38
CA SER A 24 -16.08 1.69 5.05
C SER A 24 -17.41 1.23 5.65
N TYR A 25 -17.72 -0.07 5.60
CA TYR A 25 -18.92 -0.64 6.20
C TYR A 25 -18.94 -0.45 7.72
N ASN A 26 -17.83 -0.76 8.40
CA ASN A 26 -17.72 -0.60 9.85
C ASN A 26 -17.80 0.88 10.27
N LEU A 27 -17.13 1.79 9.54
CA LEU A 27 -17.21 3.22 9.83
C LEU A 27 -18.60 3.79 9.57
N GLY A 28 -19.24 3.42 8.46
CA GLY A 28 -20.60 3.86 8.14
C GLY A 28 -21.62 3.36 9.16
N LYS A 29 -21.51 2.10 9.60
CA LYS A 29 -22.36 1.54 10.67
C LYS A 29 -22.17 2.28 12.00
N GLU A 30 -20.94 2.61 12.35
CA GLU A 30 -20.63 3.35 13.57
C GLU A 30 -21.19 4.78 13.51
N LEU A 31 -20.98 5.47 12.38
CA LEU A 31 -21.47 6.83 12.15
C LEU A 31 -23.00 6.89 12.26
N SER A 32 -23.71 5.92 11.67
CA SER A 32 -25.18 5.84 11.78
C SER A 32 -25.67 5.51 13.20
N ARG A 33 -24.86 4.86 14.04
CA ARG A 33 -25.28 4.42 15.38
C ARG A 33 -24.95 5.43 16.48
N HIS A 34 -23.77 6.05 16.43
CA HIS A 34 -23.26 6.93 17.48
C HIS A 34 -23.11 8.39 17.04
N GLY A 35 -23.26 8.71 15.74
CA GLY A 35 -23.08 10.06 15.20
C GLY A 35 -21.64 10.56 15.17
N ASP A 36 -20.73 9.93 15.91
CA ASP A 36 -19.29 10.20 15.91
C ASP A 36 -18.49 8.91 15.66
N VAL A 37 -17.38 9.05 14.96
CA VAL A 37 -16.43 7.97 14.70
C VAL A 37 -15.18 8.28 15.51
N ALA A 38 -14.85 7.42 16.48
CA ALA A 38 -13.59 7.48 17.23
C ALA A 38 -12.37 7.08 16.37
N TRP A 39 -12.22 7.75 15.23
CA TRP A 39 -11.26 7.52 14.16
C TRP A 39 -9.83 7.54 14.69
N ARG A 40 -9.50 8.56 15.50
CA ARG A 40 -8.17 8.75 16.07
C ARG A 40 -7.73 7.55 16.91
N ASN A 41 -8.61 7.01 17.75
CA ASN A 41 -8.27 5.86 18.60
C ASN A 41 -8.05 4.61 17.75
N ARG A 42 -8.84 4.40 16.68
CA ARG A 42 -8.65 3.29 15.75
C ARG A 42 -7.34 3.41 14.97
N LEU A 43 -6.99 4.63 14.54
CA LEU A 43 -5.71 4.93 13.89
C LEU A 43 -4.53 4.66 14.80
N LEU A 44 -4.57 5.17 16.04
CA LEU A 44 -3.51 4.93 17.02
C LEU A 44 -3.34 3.44 17.34
N ALA A 45 -4.44 2.72 17.57
CA ALA A 45 -4.40 1.28 17.80
C ALA A 45 -3.79 0.52 16.61
N ARG A 46 -4.09 0.96 15.38
CA ARG A 46 -3.52 0.37 14.16
C ARG A 46 -2.03 0.65 14.05
N ILE A 47 -1.59 1.89 14.26
CA ILE A 47 -0.17 2.29 14.23
C ILE A 47 0.62 1.52 15.28
N ILE A 48 0.16 1.49 16.54
CA ILE A 48 0.85 0.80 17.64
C ILE A 48 0.99 -0.70 17.36
N ARG A 49 0.04 -1.31 16.65
CA ARG A 49 0.11 -2.73 16.31
C ARG A 49 1.00 -3.02 15.09
N LEU A 50 0.95 -2.20 14.04
CA LEU A 50 1.59 -2.47 12.75
C LEU A 50 3.01 -1.89 12.66
N THR A 51 3.22 -0.67 13.15
CA THR A 51 4.51 0.04 13.05
C THR A 51 5.66 -0.69 13.74
N PRO A 52 5.54 -1.31 14.93
CA PRO A 52 6.68 -2.01 15.54
C PRO A 52 7.13 -3.22 14.73
N ALA A 53 6.18 -3.98 14.16
CA ALA A 53 6.50 -5.11 13.29
C ALA A 53 7.18 -4.63 11.99
N LEU A 54 6.67 -3.56 11.38
CA LEU A 54 7.29 -2.96 10.20
C LEU A 54 8.72 -2.49 10.50
N PHE A 55 8.91 -1.79 11.62
CA PHE A 55 10.21 -1.30 12.04
C PHE A 55 11.21 -2.44 12.27
N ALA A 56 10.79 -3.52 12.94
CA ALA A 56 11.62 -4.70 13.13
C ALA A 56 12.05 -5.34 11.80
N VAL A 57 11.13 -5.44 10.84
CA VAL A 57 11.44 -5.96 9.49
C VAL A 57 12.43 -5.04 8.78
N VAL A 58 12.21 -3.73 8.78
CA VAL A 58 13.11 -2.78 8.12
C VAL A 58 14.52 -2.81 8.74
N LEU A 59 14.63 -2.92 10.08
CA LEU A 59 15.91 -3.11 10.76
C LEU A 59 16.59 -4.43 10.39
N PHE A 60 15.82 -5.51 10.28
CA PHE A 60 16.34 -6.80 9.83
C PHE A 60 16.93 -6.70 8.42
N TYR A 61 16.21 -6.06 7.49
CA TYR A 61 16.71 -5.83 6.12
C TYR A 61 17.93 -4.92 6.08
N ALA A 62 18.01 -3.89 6.93
CA ALA A 62 19.10 -2.94 6.96
C ALA A 62 20.40 -3.49 7.58
N TYR A 63 20.31 -4.25 8.67
CA TYR A 63 21.50 -4.64 9.46
C TYR A 63 21.79 -6.13 9.46
N VAL A 64 20.75 -6.97 9.45
CA VAL A 64 20.91 -8.42 9.63
C VAL A 64 21.09 -9.11 8.28
N MET A 65 20.33 -8.71 7.27
CA MET A 65 20.30 -9.37 5.96
C MET A 65 21.67 -9.39 5.27
N GLU A 66 22.48 -8.35 5.43
CA GLU A 66 23.85 -8.29 4.92
C GLU A 66 24.74 -9.46 5.43
N HIS A 67 24.50 -9.93 6.66
CA HIS A 67 25.34 -10.91 7.36
C HIS A 67 24.80 -12.36 7.28
N VAL A 68 23.59 -12.57 6.77
CA VAL A 68 22.91 -13.87 6.79
C VAL A 68 23.33 -14.80 5.65
N GLY A 69 23.87 -14.26 4.56
CA GLY A 69 24.21 -15.04 3.37
C GLY A 69 25.59 -14.73 2.82
N SER A 70 26.18 -15.73 2.16
CA SER A 70 27.45 -15.62 1.45
C SER A 70 27.29 -16.26 0.07
N GLY A 71 27.04 -15.45 -0.95
CA GLY A 71 26.88 -15.89 -2.33
C GLY A 71 27.33 -14.83 -3.34
N PRO A 72 27.73 -15.22 -4.56
CA PRO A 72 28.29 -14.28 -5.54
C PRO A 72 27.30 -13.18 -5.99
N GLN A 73 25.99 -13.46 -5.96
CA GLN A 73 24.94 -12.46 -6.22
C GLN A 73 24.48 -11.71 -4.95
N TRP A 74 24.86 -12.18 -3.76
CA TRP A 74 24.47 -11.58 -2.48
C TRP A 74 25.07 -10.18 -2.33
N THR A 75 26.36 -10.03 -2.64
CA THR A 75 27.06 -8.74 -2.55
C THR A 75 26.67 -7.73 -3.64
N SER A 76 25.97 -8.14 -4.69
CA SER A 76 25.52 -7.21 -5.74
C SER A 76 24.07 -6.76 -5.52
N SER A 77 23.20 -7.68 -5.10
CA SER A 77 21.78 -7.37 -4.92
C SER A 77 21.42 -7.00 -3.47
N ILE A 78 22.03 -7.62 -2.47
CA ILE A 78 21.52 -7.56 -1.09
C ILE A 78 22.20 -6.48 -0.26
N THR A 79 23.52 -6.31 -0.39
CA THR A 79 24.26 -5.19 0.24
C THR A 79 23.80 -3.83 -0.27
N VAL A 80 23.60 -3.68 -1.59
CA VAL A 80 23.06 -2.46 -2.20
C VAL A 80 21.66 -2.15 -1.65
N ASN A 81 20.79 -3.15 -1.58
CA ASN A 81 19.46 -2.99 -0.97
C ASN A 81 19.52 -2.67 0.54
N ALA A 82 20.47 -3.24 1.27
CA ALA A 82 20.67 -2.95 2.68
C ALA A 82 21.11 -1.50 2.91
N ASP A 83 22.03 -0.98 2.09
CA ASP A 83 22.48 0.41 2.18
C ASP A 83 21.38 1.41 1.80
N LEU A 84 20.60 1.10 0.76
CA LEU A 84 19.37 1.86 0.44
C LEU A 84 18.39 1.84 1.61
N CYS A 85 18.23 0.69 2.27
CA CYS A 85 17.37 0.56 3.44
C CYS A 85 17.86 1.40 4.63
N LYS A 86 19.18 1.42 4.89
CA LYS A 86 19.79 2.28 5.92
C LYS A 86 19.49 3.76 5.64
N ALA A 87 19.61 4.20 4.39
CA ALA A 87 19.34 5.59 3.98
C ALA A 87 17.84 5.97 3.99
N ASN A 88 16.97 5.03 3.61
CA ASN A 88 15.53 5.27 3.39
C ASN A 88 14.62 4.64 4.45
N MET A 89 15.15 4.15 5.58
CA MET A 89 14.37 3.52 6.67
C MET A 89 13.21 4.42 7.15
N TRP A 90 13.47 5.72 7.29
CA TRP A 90 12.48 6.70 7.74
C TRP A 90 11.28 6.80 6.79
N LYS A 91 11.48 6.62 5.47
CA LYS A 91 10.39 6.63 4.47
C LYS A 91 9.43 5.45 4.64
N ASN A 92 9.97 4.29 5.03
CA ASN A 92 9.17 3.09 5.31
C ASN A 92 8.37 3.27 6.61
N VAL A 93 8.99 3.83 7.65
CA VAL A 93 8.30 4.09 8.94
C VAL A 93 7.15 5.11 8.77
N LEU A 94 7.33 6.11 7.91
CA LEU A 94 6.29 7.10 7.60
C LEU A 94 5.24 6.63 6.57
N TYR A 95 5.33 5.40 6.07
CA TYR A 95 4.42 4.85 5.04
C TYR A 95 4.37 5.69 3.73
N ILE A 96 5.46 6.38 3.37
CA ILE A 96 5.58 7.19 2.14
C ILE A 96 6.42 6.54 1.05
N GLN A 97 6.89 5.33 1.30
CA GLN A 97 7.70 4.53 0.37
C GLN A 97 7.06 4.35 -1.03
N ASN A 98 5.73 4.43 -1.15
CA ASN A 98 5.01 4.31 -2.43
C ASN A 98 5.28 5.46 -3.42
N PHE A 99 5.72 6.64 -2.96
CA PHE A 99 5.99 7.78 -3.84
C PHE A 99 7.35 7.73 -4.54
N PHE A 100 8.21 6.78 -4.18
CA PHE A 100 9.56 6.64 -4.72
C PHE A 100 9.60 5.49 -5.74
N LEU A 101 10.60 5.51 -6.63
CA LEU A 101 10.81 4.47 -7.62
C LEU A 101 10.99 3.10 -6.94
N PHE A 102 10.51 2.03 -7.58
CA PHE A 102 10.64 0.66 -7.08
C PHE A 102 12.08 0.26 -6.72
N GLU A 103 13.06 0.84 -7.41
CA GLU A 103 14.49 0.59 -7.19
C GLU A 103 15.02 1.12 -5.85
N ASP A 104 14.37 2.13 -5.26
CA ASP A 104 14.76 2.72 -3.97
C ASP A 104 14.03 2.08 -2.76
N MET A 105 13.23 1.03 -3.00
CA MET A 105 12.39 0.42 -1.98
C MET A 105 13.12 -0.70 -1.21
N CYS A 106 13.29 -0.51 0.10
CA CYS A 106 13.92 -1.51 0.99
C CYS A 106 13.19 -2.87 1.03
N ALA A 107 11.85 -2.87 0.91
CA ALA A 107 11.05 -4.09 0.97
C ALA A 107 9.76 -3.95 0.14
N PRO A 108 9.70 -4.46 -1.09
CA PRO A 108 8.53 -4.32 -1.96
C PRO A 108 7.23 -4.83 -1.33
N HIS A 109 7.30 -5.87 -0.49
CA HIS A 109 6.13 -6.40 0.23
C HIS A 109 5.51 -5.41 1.22
N THR A 110 6.28 -4.47 1.76
CA THR A 110 5.78 -3.47 2.74
C THR A 110 5.00 -2.33 2.08
N HIS A 111 5.11 -2.19 0.75
CA HIS A 111 4.34 -1.24 -0.04
C HIS A 111 2.83 -1.39 0.17
N GLN A 112 2.36 -2.64 0.26
CA GLN A 112 0.97 -2.96 0.50
C GLN A 112 0.46 -2.40 1.84
N LEU A 113 1.32 -2.45 2.87
CA LEU A 113 1.01 -1.90 4.19
C LEU A 113 0.91 -0.37 4.16
N ALA A 114 1.77 0.28 3.37
CA ALA A 114 1.74 1.73 3.18
C ALA A 114 0.44 2.19 2.51
N LEU A 115 0.02 1.53 1.43
CA LEU A 115 -1.25 1.82 0.76
C LEU A 115 -2.45 1.59 1.69
N ASP A 116 -2.45 0.51 2.45
CA ASP A 116 -3.51 0.21 3.42
C ASP A 116 -3.63 1.28 4.50
N MET A 117 -2.52 1.81 5.02
CA MET A 117 -2.54 2.91 5.99
C MET A 117 -3.03 4.23 5.38
N GLN A 118 -2.64 4.53 4.13
CA GLN A 118 -3.08 5.73 3.42
C GLN A 118 -4.59 5.68 3.10
N LEU A 119 -5.07 4.55 2.60
CA LEU A 119 -6.51 4.33 2.34
C LEU A 119 -7.32 4.36 3.63
N PHE A 120 -6.77 3.81 4.72
CA PHE A 120 -7.37 3.96 6.04
C PHE A 120 -7.49 5.45 6.36
N LEU A 121 -6.42 6.25 6.28
CA LEU A 121 -6.47 7.69 6.55
C LEU A 121 -7.53 8.45 5.73
N MET A 122 -7.76 8.05 4.47
CA MET A 122 -8.79 8.63 3.61
C MET A 122 -10.21 8.10 3.87
N ALA A 123 -10.35 6.93 4.51
CA ALA A 123 -11.63 6.27 4.75
C ALA A 123 -12.70 7.14 5.42
N PRO A 124 -12.44 7.89 6.52
CA PRO A 124 -13.48 8.71 7.14
C PRO A 124 -13.98 9.81 6.22
N ALA A 125 -13.12 10.41 5.39
CA ALA A 125 -13.51 11.41 4.40
C ALA A 125 -14.43 10.80 3.33
N VAL A 126 -14.07 9.62 2.81
CA VAL A 126 -14.90 8.90 1.83
C VAL A 126 -16.25 8.51 2.42
N VAL A 127 -16.28 7.98 3.65
CA VAL A 127 -17.52 7.60 4.35
C VAL A 127 -18.40 8.82 4.62
N TYR A 128 -17.81 9.95 5.01
CA TYR A 128 -18.54 11.20 5.21
C TYR A 128 -19.17 11.71 3.90
N CYS A 129 -18.40 11.72 2.81
CA CYS A 129 -18.91 12.06 1.47
C CYS A 129 -20.00 11.10 1.01
N LEU A 130 -19.86 9.80 1.28
CA LEU A 130 -20.86 8.78 0.95
C LEU A 130 -22.15 8.96 1.76
N HIS A 131 -22.05 9.36 3.03
CA HIS A 131 -23.20 9.58 3.91
C HIS A 131 -24.04 10.77 3.44
N TYR A 132 -23.39 11.88 3.09
CA TYR A 132 -24.11 13.08 2.66
C TYR A 132 -24.51 13.00 1.18
N TRP A 133 -23.58 12.66 0.29
CA TRP A 133 -23.74 12.68 -1.18
C TRP A 133 -23.42 11.30 -1.82
N PRO A 134 -24.27 10.28 -1.60
CA PRO A 134 -23.98 8.90 -2.00
C PRO A 134 -23.82 8.73 -3.52
N MET A 135 -24.75 9.29 -4.30
CA MET A 135 -24.75 9.15 -5.76
C MET A 135 -23.54 9.83 -6.40
N LEU A 136 -23.16 11.02 -5.93
CA LEU A 136 -21.97 11.71 -6.44
C LEU A 136 -20.71 10.93 -6.11
N THR A 137 -20.57 10.49 -4.86
CA THR A 137 -19.37 9.77 -4.39
C THR A 137 -19.19 8.47 -5.17
N VAL A 138 -20.24 7.67 -5.35
CA VAL A 138 -20.18 6.42 -6.14
C VAL A 138 -19.85 6.70 -7.60
N SER A 139 -20.42 7.77 -8.18
CA SER A 139 -20.15 8.14 -9.58
C SER A 139 -18.69 8.57 -9.77
N VAL A 140 -18.16 9.41 -8.89
CA VAL A 140 -16.76 9.88 -8.92
C VAL A 140 -15.80 8.71 -8.76
N LEU A 141 -16.06 7.80 -7.82
CA LEU A 141 -15.25 6.59 -7.64
C LEU A 141 -15.32 5.68 -8.87
N GLY A 142 -16.52 5.43 -9.42
CA GLY A 142 -16.68 4.62 -10.63
C GLY A 142 -15.93 5.21 -11.83
N ILE A 143 -16.07 6.52 -12.07
CA ILE A 143 -15.37 7.23 -13.14
C ILE A 143 -13.86 7.18 -12.95
N SER A 144 -13.35 7.38 -11.73
CA SER A 144 -11.91 7.33 -11.48
C SER A 144 -11.33 5.93 -11.72
N HIS A 145 -12.03 4.87 -11.31
CA HIS A 145 -11.63 3.49 -11.61
C HIS A 145 -11.62 3.18 -13.11
N LEU A 146 -12.64 3.63 -13.84
CA LEU A 146 -12.71 3.46 -15.29
C LEU A 146 -11.61 4.26 -16.01
N ALA A 147 -11.35 5.49 -15.59
CA ALA A 147 -10.30 6.33 -16.15
C ALA A 147 -8.91 5.71 -15.95
N VAL A 148 -8.61 5.21 -14.75
CA VAL A 148 -7.35 4.51 -14.46
C VAL A 148 -7.22 3.24 -15.28
N SER A 149 -8.29 2.44 -15.38
CA SER A 149 -8.28 1.20 -16.19
C SER A 149 -8.07 1.50 -17.67
N GLY A 150 -8.74 2.53 -18.19
CA GLY A 150 -8.59 3.00 -19.56
C GLY A 150 -7.19 3.52 -19.85
N LEU A 151 -6.59 4.29 -18.94
CA LEU A 151 -5.21 4.77 -19.09
C LEU A 151 -4.21 3.61 -19.10
N ARG A 152 -4.36 2.64 -18.19
CA ARG A 152 -3.51 1.43 -18.16
C ARG A 152 -3.63 0.62 -19.44
N TYR A 153 -4.85 0.46 -19.95
CA TYR A 153 -5.09 -0.21 -21.23
C TYR A 153 -4.45 0.55 -22.39
N TYR A 154 -4.60 1.88 -22.43
CA TYR A 154 -3.99 2.73 -23.43
C TYR A 154 -2.45 2.65 -23.40
N THR A 155 -1.83 2.70 -22.23
CA THR A 155 -0.37 2.54 -22.10
C THR A 155 0.07 1.15 -22.54
N HIS A 156 -0.69 0.10 -22.22
CA HIS A 156 -0.38 -1.26 -22.66
C HIS A 156 -0.39 -1.39 -24.20
N LEU A 157 -1.35 -0.74 -24.86
CA LEU A 157 -1.43 -0.74 -26.32
C LEU A 157 -0.29 0.05 -26.98
N ASN A 158 0.05 1.24 -26.46
CA ASN A 158 1.07 2.09 -27.08
C ASN A 158 2.50 1.57 -26.87
N TYR A 159 2.77 0.91 -25.75
CA TYR A 159 4.13 0.46 -25.42
C TYR A 159 4.45 -0.99 -25.81
N HIS A 160 3.56 -1.70 -26.53
CA HIS A 160 3.83 -3.04 -27.10
C HIS A 160 4.56 -4.02 -26.14
N LEU A 161 4.17 -4.05 -24.85
CA LEU A 161 4.70 -4.96 -23.83
C LEU A 161 4.22 -6.43 -24.02
N SER A 162 3.98 -6.84 -25.26
CA SER A 162 3.54 -8.17 -25.68
C SER A 162 4.67 -9.08 -26.17
N ASP A 163 5.91 -8.57 -26.31
CA ASP A 163 7.09 -9.34 -26.75
C ASP A 163 8.03 -9.77 -25.60
N PHE A 164 7.53 -9.94 -24.37
CA PHE A 164 8.26 -10.61 -23.28
C PHE A 164 7.37 -11.34 -22.26
#